data_AF-A0A227J788-F1
#
_entry.id   AF-A0A227J788-F1
#
_cell.length_a   1.000
_cell.length_b   1.000
_cell.length_c   1.000
_cell.angle_alpha   90.00
_cell.angle_beta   90.00
_cell.angle_gamma   90.00
#
_symmetry.space_group_name_H-M   'P 1'
#
loop_
_entity.id
_entity.type
_entity.pdbx_description
1 polymer ?
#
loop_
_entity_poly.entity_id
_entity_poly.type
_entity_poly.pdbx_seq_one_letter_code
_entity_poly.pdbx_strand_id
1 'polypeptide(L)'
;MALILITQFNSFYQAFLILSAVLFSTVGVFAGLLIFQKPFGIIMSGIGVIALAGIVVNNNIVLIDTYNQMRKRGLDKAEAILRTGVQRLRPVLLTTITTILGLLPMVLEMNIDLVNQKVEFGAPSTQW
;
A
#
# COMPACT_ATOMS: atom_id res chain seq x y z
N MET A 1 -14.76 0.19 4.60
CA MET A 1 -13.66 -0.70 5.03
C MET A 1 -13.81 -1.19 6.47
N ALA A 2 -13.96 -0.31 7.47
CA ALA A 2 -14.00 -0.70 8.88
C ALA A 2 -14.98 -1.86 9.19
N LEU A 3 -16.23 -1.77 8.71
CA LEU A 3 -17.25 -2.78 8.95
C LEU A 3 -16.89 -4.16 8.36
N ILE A 4 -16.28 -4.18 7.17
CA ILE A 4 -15.80 -5.41 6.50
C ILE A 4 -14.63 -6.04 7.29
N LEU A 5 -13.72 -5.23 7.81
CA LEU A 5 -12.58 -5.73 8.60
C LEU A 5 -13.03 -6.32 9.94
N ILE A 6 -14.00 -5.66 10.60
CA ILE A 6 -14.57 -6.15 11.86
C ILE A 6 -15.25 -7.50 11.63
N THR A 7 -16.02 -7.65 10.55
CA THR A 7 -16.67 -8.94 10.24
C THR A 7 -15.66 -10.00 9.82
N GLN A 8 -14.60 -9.65 9.09
CA GLN A 8 -13.59 -10.60 8.62
C GLN A 8 -12.72 -11.16 9.75
N PHE A 9 -12.25 -10.32 10.67
CA PHE A 9 -11.37 -10.74 11.77
C PHE A 9 -12.12 -11.07 13.06
N ASN A 10 -13.43 -10.77 13.11
CA ASN A 10 -14.27 -10.89 14.30
C ASN A 10 -13.61 -10.25 15.54
N SER A 11 -12.83 -9.18 15.33
CA SER A 11 -12.03 -8.53 16.37
C SER A 11 -11.88 -7.03 16.08
N PHE A 12 -12.39 -6.21 16.99
CA PHE A 12 -12.28 -4.74 16.92
C PHE A 12 -10.84 -4.24 17.01
N TYR A 13 -10.00 -4.91 17.81
CA TYR A 13 -8.60 -4.50 17.98
C TYR A 13 -7.79 -4.69 16.70
N GLN A 14 -7.99 -5.81 16.00
CA GLN A 14 -7.30 -6.09 14.74
C GLN A 14 -7.76 -5.17 13.61
N ALA A 15 -9.06 -4.89 13.54
CA ALA A 15 -9.60 -3.91 12.61
C ALA A 15 -9.00 -2.52 12.87
N PHE A 16 -8.90 -2.09 14.13
CA PHE A 16 -8.28 -0.82 14.48
C PHE A 16 -6.79 -0.76 14.11
N LEU A 17 -6.03 -1.82 14.34
CA LEU A 17 -4.63 -1.91 13.91
C LEU A 17 -4.48 -1.72 12.40
N ILE A 18 -5.32 -2.38 11.59
CA ILE A 18 -5.31 -2.23 10.13
C ILE A 18 -5.65 -0.79 9.71
N LEU A 19 -6.67 -0.20 10.33
CA LEU A 19 -7.10 1.18 10.04
C LEU A 19 -6.04 2.21 10.44
N SER A 20 -5.27 1.98 11.51
CA SER A 20 -4.17 2.86 11.91
C SER A 20 -3.10 2.97 10.81
N ALA A 21 -2.84 1.89 10.07
CA ALA A 21 -1.90 1.91 8.96
C ALA A 21 -2.36 2.75 7.78
N VAL A 22 -3.69 2.92 7.60
CA VAL A 22 -4.23 3.84 6.59
C VAL A 22 -3.81 5.28 6.91
N LEU A 23 -3.87 5.68 8.18
CA LEU A 23 -3.41 7.01 8.60
C LEU A 23 -1.93 7.21 8.29
N PHE A 24 -1.08 6.21 8.58
CA PHE A 24 0.34 6.26 8.22
C PHE A 24 0.55 6.38 6.70
N SER A 25 -0.26 5.70 5.89
CA SER A 25 -0.17 5.81 4.43
C SER A 25 -0.48 7.23 3.94
N THR A 26 -1.49 7.88 4.54
CA THR A 26 -1.87 9.26 4.21
C THR A 26 -0.75 10.24 4.58
N VAL A 27 -0.11 10.07 5.73
CA VAL A 27 1.07 10.86 6.14
C VAL A 27 2.20 10.70 5.11
N GLY A 28 2.43 9.48 4.61
CA GLY A 28 3.41 9.23 3.55
C GLY A 28 3.13 10.00 2.25
N VAL A 29 1.86 10.11 1.83
CA VAL A 29 1.48 10.89 0.65
C VAL A 29 1.75 12.38 0.86
N PHE A 30 1.34 12.94 2.00
CA PHE A 30 1.59 14.35 2.32
C PHE A 30 3.08 14.65 2.42
N ALA A 31 3.87 13.76 3.03
CA ALA A 31 5.32 13.88 3.08
C ALA A 31 5.95 13.86 1.67
N GLY A 32 5.49 12.96 0.79
CA GLY A 32 5.91 12.92 -0.60
C GLY A 32 5.61 14.22 -1.35
N LEU A 33 4.38 14.72 -1.26
CA LEU A 33 3.99 15.99 -1.90
C LEU A 33 4.83 17.17 -1.40
N LEU A 34 5.17 17.18 -0.11
CA LEU A 34 6.01 18.21 0.49
C LEU A 34 7.46 18.16 -0.03
N ILE A 35 8.03 16.96 -0.18
CA ILE A 35 9.38 16.76 -0.73
C ILE A 35 9.45 17.21 -2.20
N PHE A 36 8.44 16.86 -3.00
CA PHE A 36 8.37 17.21 -4.43
C PHE A 36 7.78 18.61 -4.69
N GLN A 37 7.38 19.34 -3.64
CA GLN A 37 6.76 20.67 -3.72
C GLN A 37 5.57 20.76 -4.68
N LYS A 38 4.76 19.69 -4.76
CA LYS A 38 3.55 19.64 -5.60
C LYS A 38 2.31 19.95 -4.76
N PRO A 39 1.34 20.73 -5.26
CA PRO A 39 0.10 21.01 -4.54
C PRO A 39 -0.76 19.74 -4.41
N PHE A 40 -1.57 19.67 -3.35
CA PHE A 40 -2.53 18.57 -3.17
C PHE A 40 -3.72 18.75 -4.11
N GLY A 41 -3.78 17.92 -5.16
CA GLY A 41 -4.92 17.87 -6.07
C GLY A 41 -6.01 16.95 -5.53
N ILE A 42 -7.22 17.47 -5.30
CA ILE A 42 -8.33 16.70 -4.69
C ILE A 42 -8.62 15.41 -5.46
N ILE A 43 -8.61 15.46 -6.80
CA ILE A 43 -8.90 14.30 -7.65
C ILE A 43 -7.65 13.40 -7.77
N MET A 44 -6.53 13.94 -8.22
CA MET A 44 -5.28 13.20 -8.47
C MET A 44 -4.71 12.56 -7.21
N SER A 45 -4.39 13.40 -6.21
CA SER A 45 -3.82 12.95 -4.95
C SER A 45 -4.84 12.15 -4.13
N GLY A 46 -6.14 12.48 -4.24
CA GLY A 46 -7.21 11.74 -3.57
C GLY A 46 -7.32 10.28 -4.06
N ILE A 47 -7.33 10.05 -5.37
CA ILE A 47 -7.32 8.69 -5.94
C ILE A 47 -6.06 7.94 -5.50
N GLY A 48 -4.89 8.60 -5.51
CA GLY A 48 -3.63 8.03 -5.04
C GLY A 48 -3.68 7.59 -3.57
N VAL A 49 -4.23 8.43 -2.68
CA VAL A 49 -4.42 8.10 -1.26
C VAL A 49 -5.34 6.90 -1.09
N ILE A 50 -6.46 6.84 -1.82
CA ILE A 50 -7.42 5.72 -1.74
C ILE A 50 -6.77 4.42 -2.24
N ALA A 51 -6.03 4.48 -3.35
CA ALA A 51 -5.32 3.32 -3.90
C ALA A 51 -4.27 2.81 -2.91
N LEU A 52 -3.45 3.70 -2.35
CA LEU A 52 -2.45 3.37 -1.32
C LEU A 52 -3.10 2.78 -0.07
N ALA A 53 -4.22 3.33 0.39
CA ALA A 53 -4.97 2.81 1.53
C ALA A 53 -5.39 1.35 1.27
N GLY A 54 -5.88 1.04 0.07
CA GLY A 54 -6.24 -0.33 -0.32
C GLY A 54 -5.06 -1.30 -0.31
N ILE A 55 -3.91 -0.88 -0.86
CA ILE A 55 -2.68 -1.69 -0.91
C ILE A 55 -2.16 -1.98 0.50
N VAL A 56 -2.08 -0.96 1.35
CA VAL A 56 -1.62 -1.10 2.74
C VAL A 56 -2.55 -1.99 3.55
N VAL A 57 -3.87 -1.82 3.39
CA VAL A 57 -4.87 -2.67 4.05
C VAL A 57 -4.71 -4.13 3.62
N ASN A 58 -4.54 -4.41 2.33
CA ASN A 58 -4.36 -5.78 1.84
C ASN A 58 -3.12 -6.45 2.44
N ASN A 59 -1.97 -5.76 2.42
CA ASN A 59 -0.74 -6.27 3.02
C ASN A 59 -0.92 -6.59 4.53
N ASN A 60 -1.65 -5.73 5.26
CA ASN A 60 -1.91 -5.94 6.68
C ASN A 60 -2.90 -7.06 6.97
N ILE A 61 -3.95 -7.21 6.16
CA ILE A 61 -4.91 -8.32 6.29
C ILE A 61 -4.17 -9.65 6.24
N VAL A 62 -3.31 -9.83 5.24
CA VAL A 62 -2.54 -11.06 5.05
C VAL A 62 -1.59 -11.32 6.22
N LEU A 63 -0.96 -10.27 6.78
CA LEU A 63 -0.05 -10.38 7.91
C LEU A 63 -0.78 -10.79 9.19
N ILE A 64 -1.89 -10.11 9.52
CA ILE A 64 -2.70 -10.41 10.72
C ILE A 64 -3.37 -11.78 10.61
N ASP A 65 -3.87 -12.15 9.44
CA ASP A 65 -4.46 -13.47 9.23
C ASP A 65 -3.44 -14.59 9.51
N THR A 66 -2.22 -14.44 9.03
CA THR A 66 -1.13 -15.40 9.29
C THR A 66 -0.79 -15.47 10.78
N TYR A 67 -0.71 -14.32 11.45
CA TYR A 67 -0.50 -14.26 12.88
C TYR A 67 -1.61 -15.00 13.64
N ASN A 68 -2.88 -14.78 13.29
CA ASN A 68 -4.01 -15.47 13.88
C ASN A 68 -3.96 -16.98 13.63
N GLN A 69 -3.56 -17.41 12.44
CA GLN A 69 -3.38 -18.84 12.14
C GLN A 69 -2.28 -19.45 13.01
N MET A 70 -1.15 -18.77 13.21
CA MET A 70 -0.08 -19.23 14.09
C MET A 70 -0.51 -19.28 15.56
N ARG A 71 -1.29 -18.30 16.02
CA ARG A 71 -1.90 -18.31 17.35
C ARG A 71 -2.88 -19.47 17.54
N LYS A 72 -3.68 -19.81 16.52
CA LYS A 72 -4.58 -20.98 16.54
C LYS A 72 -3.83 -22.31 16.59
N ARG A 73 -2.59 -22.36 16.06
CA ARG A 73 -1.70 -23.53 16.16
C ARG A 73 -1.02 -23.68 17.53
N GLY A 74 -1.35 -22.82 18.50
CA GLY A 74 -0.85 -22.90 19.87
C GLY A 74 0.50 -22.22 20.11
N LEU A 75 1.04 -21.48 19.14
CA LEU A 75 2.30 -20.76 19.33
C LEU A 75 2.15 -19.58 20.30
N ASP A 76 3.20 -19.32 21.08
CA ASP A 76 3.26 -18.13 21.92
C ASP A 76 3.23 -16.85 21.09
N LYS A 77 2.78 -15.73 21.69
CA LYS A 77 2.59 -14.44 20.99
C LYS A 77 3.89 -13.96 20.34
N ALA A 78 5.00 -14.02 21.07
CA ALA A 78 6.29 -13.55 20.58
C ALA A 78 6.78 -14.39 19.40
N GLU A 79 6.66 -15.71 19.52
CA GLU A 79 7.09 -16.63 18.46
C GLU A 79 6.20 -16.55 17.22
N ALA A 80 4.88 -16.39 17.40
CA ALA A 80 3.94 -16.21 16.31
C ALA A 80 4.24 -14.93 15.50
N ILE A 81 4.58 -13.82 16.15
CA ILE A 81 4.98 -12.57 15.47
C ILE A 81 6.26 -12.79 14.67
N LEU A 82 7.28 -13.40 15.26
CA LEU A 82 8.57 -13.60 14.60
C LEU A 82 8.45 -14.49 13.36
N ARG A 83 7.75 -15.63 13.49
CA ARG A 83 7.52 -16.54 12.35
C ARG A 83 6.67 -15.90 11.25
N THR A 84 5.63 -15.14 11.64
CA THR A 84 4.78 -14.43 10.69
C THR A 84 5.58 -13.37 9.92
N GLY A 85 6.42 -12.61 10.61
CA GLY A 85 7.30 -11.60 9.99
C GLY A 85 8.22 -12.21 8.95
N VAL A 86 8.93 -13.29 9.29
CA VAL A 86 9.86 -13.96 8.36
C VAL A 86 9.14 -14.52 7.13
N GLN A 87 7.95 -15.12 7.30
CA GLN A 87 7.20 -15.69 6.18
C GLN A 87 6.60 -14.63 5.25
N ARG A 88 6.21 -13.48 5.79
CA ARG A 88 5.51 -12.44 5.02
C ARG A 88 6.43 -11.36 4.47
N LEU A 89 7.66 -11.24 4.98
CA LEU A 89 8.62 -10.24 4.50
C LEU A 89 8.84 -10.32 2.98
N ARG A 90 9.07 -11.52 2.43
CA ARG A 90 9.29 -11.68 0.97
C ARG A 90 8.05 -11.30 0.14
N PRO A 91 6.84 -11.83 0.42
CA PRO A 91 5.63 -11.41 -0.27
C PRO A 91 5.36 -9.91 -0.20
N VAL A 92 5.47 -9.29 0.97
CA VAL A 92 5.17 -7.86 1.18
C VAL A 92 6.18 -6.97 0.44
N LEU A 93 7.46 -7.36 0.43
CA LEU A 93 8.46 -6.64 -0.35
C LEU A 93 8.18 -6.75 -1.85
N LEU A 94 7.80 -7.92 -2.35
CA LEU A 94 7.50 -8.11 -3.76
C LEU A 94 6.32 -7.24 -4.22
N THR A 95 5.22 -7.22 -3.48
CA THR A 95 4.05 -6.38 -3.83
C THR A 95 4.39 -4.89 -3.78
N THR A 96 5.18 -4.47 -2.81
CA THR A 96 5.64 -3.09 -2.68
C THR A 96 6.53 -2.69 -3.86
N ILE A 97 7.54 -3.51 -4.18
CA ILE A 97 8.45 -3.25 -5.30
C ILE A 97 7.68 -3.20 -6.62
N THR A 98 6.80 -4.16 -6.88
CA THR A 98 6.00 -4.17 -8.10
C THR A 98 5.10 -2.94 -8.21
N THR A 99 4.53 -2.47 -7.10
CA THR A 99 3.73 -1.23 -7.08
C THR A 99 4.58 -0.01 -7.41
N ILE A 100 5.76 0.11 -6.80
CA ILE A 100 6.70 1.21 -7.06
C ILE A 100 7.11 1.20 -8.54
N LEU A 101 7.50 0.04 -9.08
CA LEU A 101 7.89 -0.11 -10.48
C LEU A 101 6.74 0.20 -11.44
N GLY A 102 5.51 -0.22 -11.12
CA GLY A 102 4.33 0.04 -11.94
C GLY A 102 3.94 1.52 -12.01
N LEU A 103 4.17 2.27 -10.93
CA LEU A 103 3.87 3.70 -10.85
C LEU A 103 5.06 4.60 -11.25
N LEU A 104 6.26 4.03 -11.39
CA LEU A 104 7.48 4.76 -11.75
C LEU A 104 7.34 5.59 -13.03
N PRO A 105 6.75 5.09 -14.14
CA PRO A 105 6.62 5.88 -15.37
C PRO A 105 5.72 7.10 -15.19
N MET A 106 4.66 6.99 -14.38
CA MET A 106 3.76 8.09 -14.08
C MET A 106 4.45 9.17 -13.25
N VAL A 107 5.23 8.78 -12.25
CA VAL A 107 5.99 9.73 -11.41
C VAL A 107 7.05 10.47 -12.22
N LEU A 108 7.64 9.82 -13.22
CA LEU A 108 8.66 10.42 -14.09
C LEU A 108 8.07 11.18 -15.29
N GLU A 109 6.74 11.35 -15.37
CA GLU A 109 6.04 12.00 -16.48
C GLU A 109 6.45 11.42 -17.86
N MET A 110 6.74 10.11 -17.89
CA MET A 110 7.27 9.39 -19.05
C MET A 110 6.13 8.73 -19.83
N ASN A 111 5.91 9.14 -21.07
CA ASN A 111 4.98 8.51 -22.00
C ASN A 111 5.75 7.53 -22.90
N ILE A 112 5.45 6.23 -22.78
CA ILE A 112 6.05 5.19 -23.61
C ILE A 112 5.07 4.84 -24.72
N ASP A 113 5.28 5.41 -25.90
CA ASP A 113 4.55 5.01 -27.09
C ASP A 113 5.19 3.74 -27.67
N LEU A 114 4.58 2.58 -27.36
CA LEU A 114 5.01 1.26 -27.83
C LEU A 114 4.80 1.07 -29.33
N VAL A 115 3.86 1.80 -29.94
CA VAL A 115 3.50 1.66 -31.36
C VAL A 115 4.47 2.45 -32.23
N ASN A 116 4.82 3.66 -31.80
CA ASN A 116 5.79 4.51 -32.50
C ASN A 116 7.23 4.38 -31.97
N GLN A 117 7.46 3.52 -30.97
CA GLN A 117 8.75 3.30 -30.30
C GLN A 117 9.40 4.60 -29.81
N LYS A 118 8.60 5.53 -29.30
CA LYS A 118 9.07 6.82 -28.77
C LYS A 118 8.81 6.92 -27.28
N VAL A 119 9.84 7.35 -26.56
CA VAL A 119 9.71 7.72 -25.15
C VAL A 119 9.68 9.24 -25.10
N GLU A 120 8.49 9.79 -24.85
CA GLU A 120 8.27 11.22 -24.73
C GLU A 120 8.26 11.60 -23.25
N PHE A 121 9.12 12.54 -22.87
CA PHE A 121 9.14 13.11 -21.52
C PHE A 121 8.38 14.44 -21.53
N GLY A 122 7.40 14.59 -20.64
CA GLY A 122 6.61 15.82 -20.54
C GLY A 122 5.60 16.03 -21.68
N ALA A 123 5.10 14.95 -22.30
CA ALA A 123 3.97 15.01 -23.21
C ALA A 123 2.76 15.72 -22.55
N PRO A 124 1.85 16.38 -23.30
CA PRO A 124 0.65 17.00 -22.73
C PRO A 124 -0.24 16.00 -21.98
N SER A 125 -0.12 14.71 -22.32
CA SER A 125 -0.76 13.57 -21.66
C SER A 125 0.04 12.99 -20.49
N THR A 126 1.14 13.62 -20.08
CA THR A 126 1.85 13.39 -18.81
C THR A 126 1.86 14.63 -17.92
N GLN A 127 1.56 15.81 -18.46
CA GLN A 127 1.20 17.01 -17.70
C GLN A 127 -0.23 16.87 -17.16
N TRP A 128 -0.36 16.27 -15.98
CA TRP A 128 -1.61 16.03 -15.25
C TRP A 128 -1.59 16.73 -13.90
#